data_AF-A0A5K0XJJ3-F1
#
_entry.id   AF-A0A5K0XJJ3-F1
#
_cell.length_a   1.000
_cell.length_b   1.000
_cell.length_c   1.000
_cell.angle_alpha   90.00
_cell.angle_beta   90.00
_cell.angle_gamma   90.00
#
_symmetry.space_group_name_H-M   'P 1'
#
loop_
_entity.id
_entity.type
_entity.pdbx_description
1 polymer ?
#
loop_
_entity_poly.entity_id
_entity_poly.type
_entity_poly.pdbx_seq_one_letter_code
_entity_poly.pdbx_strand_id
1 'polypeptide(L)'
;KDFADYADFCFKTFGDRVKNWMTFNEPRVVAALGYDNGFFAPGRCSPPNGNCSAGNSTTEPYIVAHNLILSHAAAVERYRTKYQ
;
A
#
# COMPACT_ATOMS: atom_id res chain seq x y z
N LYS A 1 4.25 4.16 9.04
CA LYS A 1 4.87 3.57 10.25
C LYS A 1 4.36 2.15 10.45
N ASP A 2 3.06 1.98 10.63
CA ASP A 2 2.41 0.69 10.92
C ASP A 2 2.78 -0.42 9.92
N PHE A 3 2.78 -0.13 8.61
CA PHE A 3 3.19 -1.11 7.60
C PHE A 3 4.65 -1.57 7.78
N ALA A 4 5.56 -0.67 8.16
CA ALA A 4 6.95 -1.03 8.39
C ALA A 4 7.12 -1.87 9.66
N ASP A 5 6.30 -1.63 10.70
CA ASP A 5 6.26 -2.44 11.92
C ASP A 5 5.71 -3.84 11.64
N TYR A 6 4.67 -3.94 10.81
CA TYR A 6 4.17 -5.22 10.29
C TYR A 6 5.25 -5.98 9.49
N ALA A 7 5.94 -5.29 8.57
CA ALA A 7 7.01 -5.91 7.78
C ALA A 7 8.17 -6.40 8.67
N ASP A 8 8.60 -5.61 9.65
CA ASP A 8 9.66 -5.98 10.63
C ASP A 8 9.28 -7.25 11.41
N PHE A 9 8.01 -7.35 11.84
CA PHE A 9 7.49 -8.58 12.44
C PHE A 9 7.59 -9.78 11.47
N CYS A 10 7.12 -9.65 10.23
CA CYS A 10 7.19 -10.72 9.24
C CYS A 10 8.64 -11.16 8.96
N PHE A 11 9.57 -10.22 8.79
CA PHE A 11 10.98 -10.53 8.56
C PHE A 11 11.59 -11.26 9.76
N LYS A 12 11.30 -10.80 10.98
CA LYS A 12 11.78 -11.45 12.21
C LYS A 12 11.23 -12.87 12.36
N THR A 13 9.96 -13.09 12.05
CA THR A 13 9.29 -14.37 12.31
C THR A 13 9.54 -15.41 11.22
N PHE A 14 9.70 -14.99 9.97
CA PHE A 14 9.76 -15.92 8.83
C PHE A 14 11.02 -15.79 7.97
N GLY A 15 11.88 -14.78 8.23
CA GLY A 15 13.09 -14.52 7.45
C GLY A 15 14.15 -15.62 7.53
N ASP A 16 14.03 -16.55 8.48
CA ASP A 16 14.85 -17.75 8.56
C ASP A 16 14.64 -18.66 7.32
N ARG A 17 13.40 -18.73 6.81
CA ARG A 17 12.99 -19.58 5.67
C ARG A 17 12.65 -18.80 4.41
N VAL A 18 11.99 -17.65 4.54
CA VAL A 18 11.55 -16.83 3.40
C VAL A 18 12.66 -15.87 2.98
N LYS A 19 13.20 -16.06 1.76
CA LYS A 19 14.32 -15.27 1.21
C LYS A 19 13.92 -14.28 0.13
N ASN A 20 12.71 -14.39 -0.40
CA ASN A 20 12.19 -13.51 -1.44
C ASN A 20 10.93 -12.83 -0.92
N TRP A 21 10.92 -11.50 -0.92
CA TRP A 21 9.86 -10.69 -0.35
C TRP A 21 9.31 -9.70 -1.37
N MET A 22 7.99 -9.57 -1.37
CA MET A 22 7.28 -8.51 -2.08
C MET A 22 6.52 -7.68 -1.04
N THR A 23 6.67 -6.36 -1.05
CA THR A 23 6.00 -5.50 -0.05
C THR A 23 4.53 -5.27 -0.41
N PHE A 24 4.25 -4.89 -1.65
CA PHE A 24 2.91 -4.58 -2.14
C PHE A 24 2.70 -5.30 -3.47
N ASN A 25 1.51 -5.87 -3.63
CA ASN A 25 1.01 -6.30 -4.93
C ASN A 25 0.29 -5.12 -5.60
N GLU A 26 0.64 -4.82 -6.85
CA GLU A 26 -0.08 -3.90 -7.74
C GLU A 26 -0.55 -2.58 -7.09
N PRO A 27 0.36 -1.71 -6.61
CA PRO A 27 -0.02 -0.47 -5.91
C PRO A 27 -0.85 0.48 -6.77
N ARG A 28 -0.68 0.46 -8.10
CA ARG A 28 -1.53 1.21 -9.04
C ARG A 28 -2.99 0.79 -8.96
N VAL A 29 -3.25 -0.51 -8.85
CA VAL A 29 -4.60 -1.07 -8.80
C VAL A 29 -5.28 -0.66 -7.49
N VAL A 30 -4.56 -0.71 -6.37
CA VAL A 30 -5.07 -0.20 -5.08
C VAL A 30 -5.44 1.28 -5.18
N ALA A 31 -4.55 2.12 -5.71
CA ALA A 31 -4.78 3.56 -5.82
C ALA A 31 -5.94 3.89 -6.78
N ALA A 32 -5.95 3.32 -7.99
CA ALA A 32 -6.96 3.64 -9.00
C ALA A 32 -8.31 2.99 -8.67
N LEU A 33 -8.34 1.68 -8.45
CA LEU A 33 -9.62 0.99 -8.28
C LEU A 33 -10.20 1.16 -6.87
N GLY A 34 -9.38 1.50 -5.87
CA GLY A 34 -9.85 1.77 -4.51
C GLY A 34 -10.27 3.22 -4.26
N TYR A 35 -9.65 4.19 -4.97
CA TYR A 35 -9.76 5.63 -4.65
C TYR A 35 -10.05 6.55 -5.84
N ASP A 36 -10.05 6.05 -7.09
CA ASP A 36 -10.49 6.82 -8.27
C ASP A 36 -11.92 6.44 -8.66
N ASN A 37 -12.18 5.18 -9.02
CA ASN A 37 -13.52 4.72 -9.40
C ASN A 37 -14.23 3.91 -8.30
N GLY A 38 -13.55 3.62 -7.20
CA GLY A 38 -14.11 2.94 -6.02
C GLY A 38 -14.64 1.53 -6.27
N PHE A 39 -14.19 0.84 -7.31
CA PHE A 39 -14.60 -0.54 -7.61
C PHE A 39 -14.10 -1.55 -6.56
N PHE A 40 -12.93 -1.29 -5.97
CA PHE A 40 -12.36 -2.09 -4.88
C PHE A 40 -12.42 -1.36 -3.54
N ALA A 41 -12.24 -2.10 -2.45
CA ALA A 41 -12.13 -1.51 -1.12
C ALA A 41 -11.02 -0.45 -1.08
N PRO A 42 -11.21 0.67 -0.37
CA PRO A 42 -12.36 0.99 0.48
C PRO A 42 -13.57 1.56 -0.26
N GLY A 43 -13.55 1.63 -1.60
CA GLY A 43 -14.67 2.10 -2.40
C GLY A 43 -14.86 3.61 -2.32
N ARG A 44 -13.77 4.37 -2.45
CA ARG A 44 -13.79 5.83 -2.41
C ARG A 44 -13.67 6.41 -3.81
N CYS A 45 -14.50 7.40 -4.11
CA CYS A 45 -14.50 8.09 -5.40
C CYS A 45 -15.34 9.37 -5.34
N SER A 46 -15.27 10.17 -6.40
CA SER A 46 -16.16 11.31 -6.68
C SER A 46 -17.11 10.99 -7.83
N PRO A 47 -18.33 11.55 -7.85
CA PRO A 47 -19.14 11.56 -9.06
C PRO A 47 -18.40 12.27 -10.21
N PRO A 48 -18.51 11.80 -11.47
CA PRO A 48 -19.28 10.65 -11.95
C PRO A 48 -18.50 9.31 -11.95
N ASN A 49 -17.28 9.25 -11.42
CA ASN A 49 -16.37 8.10 -11.55
C ASN A 49 -16.89 6.81 -10.89
N GLY A 50 -17.82 6.91 -9.93
CA GLY A 50 -18.51 5.79 -9.30
C GLY A 50 -19.61 6.22 -8.33
N ASN A 51 -20.29 5.26 -7.69
CA ASN A 51 -21.36 5.51 -6.71
C ASN A 51 -20.84 5.34 -5.27
N CYS A 52 -19.82 6.12 -4.90
CA CYS A 52 -19.19 6.05 -3.58
C CYS A 52 -19.80 7.05 -2.60
N SER A 53 -19.81 6.70 -1.31
CA SER A 53 -20.31 7.58 -0.25
C SER A 53 -19.34 8.68 0.18
N ALA A 54 -18.05 8.55 -0.18
CA ALA A 54 -17.00 9.52 0.11
C ALA A 54 -15.82 9.33 -0.85
N GLY A 55 -14.96 10.34 -0.96
CA GLY A 55 -13.71 10.26 -1.72
C GLY A 55 -13.43 11.51 -2.54
N ASN A 56 -12.21 11.58 -3.07
CA ASN A 56 -11.84 12.58 -4.07
C ASN A 56 -10.98 11.93 -5.17
N SER A 57 -11.60 11.59 -6.30
CA SER A 57 -10.94 10.92 -7.42
C SER A 57 -9.77 11.72 -8.02
N THR A 58 -9.76 13.04 -7.84
CA THR A 58 -8.71 13.92 -8.39
C THR A 58 -7.48 14.02 -7.49
N THR A 59 -7.55 13.59 -6.22
CA THR A 59 -6.46 13.75 -5.25
C THR A 59 -6.09 12.47 -4.51
N GLU A 60 -7.08 11.68 -4.08
CA GLU A 60 -6.86 10.49 -3.24
C GLU A 60 -5.99 9.42 -3.89
N PRO A 61 -6.14 9.07 -5.19
CA PRO A 61 -5.26 8.09 -5.82
C PRO A 61 -3.77 8.46 -5.71
N TYR A 62 -3.43 9.74 -5.82
CA TYR A 62 -2.05 10.22 -5.72
C TYR A 62 -1.54 10.19 -4.27
N ILE A 63 -2.39 10.57 -3.31
CA ILE A 63 -2.07 10.49 -1.88
C ILE A 63 -1.81 9.04 -1.48
N VAL A 64 -2.66 8.11 -1.94
CA VAL A 64 -2.53 6.68 -1.66
C VAL A 64 -1.27 6.13 -2.31
N ALA A 65 -1.03 6.41 -3.60
CA ALA A 65 0.18 5.98 -4.29
C ALA A 65 1.46 6.49 -3.59
N HIS A 66 1.48 7.75 -3.18
CA HIS A 66 2.60 8.34 -2.44
C HIS A 66 2.87 7.60 -1.12
N ASN A 67 1.83 7.32 -0.34
CA ASN A 67 1.96 6.60 0.93
C ASN A 67 2.36 5.13 0.74
N LEU A 68 1.91 4.47 -0.32
CA LEU A 68 2.37 3.11 -0.67
C LEU A 68 3.88 3.11 -0.98
N ILE A 69 4.37 4.11 -1.72
CA ILE A 69 5.81 4.26 -2.02
C ILE A 69 6.61 4.50 -0.74
N LEU A 70 6.18 5.43 0.13
CA LEU A 70 6.88 5.68 1.40
C LEU A 70 6.87 4.46 2.32
N SER A 71 5.75 3.74 2.37
CA SER A 71 5.61 2.51 3.16
C SER A 71 6.53 1.40 2.63
N HIS A 72 6.64 1.28 1.30
CA HIS A 72 7.57 0.36 0.65
C HIS A 72 9.02 0.70 1.04
N ALA A 73 9.42 1.97 0.88
CA ALA A 73 10.76 2.42 1.20
C ALA A 73 11.13 2.13 2.67
N ALA A 74 10.23 2.45 3.60
CA ALA A 74 10.45 2.19 5.03
C ALA A 74 10.57 0.69 5.36
N ALA A 75 9.78 -0.18 4.72
CA ALA A 75 9.88 -1.63 4.90
C ALA A 75 11.20 -2.17 4.33
N VAL A 76 11.60 -1.71 3.13
CA VAL A 76 12.85 -2.11 2.48
C VAL A 76 14.08 -1.65 3.26
N GLU A 77 14.06 -0.44 3.80
CA GLU A 77 15.13 0.08 4.65
C GLU A 77 15.34 -0.83 5.87
N ARG A 78 14.26 -1.22 6.56
CA ARG A 78 14.35 -2.15 7.70
C ARG A 78 14.88 -3.52 7.30
N TYR A 79 14.41 -4.06 6.17
CA TYR A 79 14.90 -5.33 5.65
C TYR A 79 16.42 -5.29 5.44
N ARG A 80 16.90 -4.28 4.70
CA ARG A 80 18.33 -4.13 4.34
C ARG A 80 19.25 -3.80 5.50
N THR A 81 18.73 -3.20 6.57
CA THR A 81 19.55 -2.78 7.72
C THR A 81 19.59 -3.82 8.84
N LYS A 82 18.61 -4.73 8.91
CA LYS A 82 18.49 -5.69 10.02
C LYS A 82 18.47 -7.17 9.61
N TYR A 83 18.05 -7.49 8.39
CA TYR A 83 17.70 -8.87 7.97
C TYR A 83 18.42 -9.35 6.71
N GLN A 84 19.24 -8.49 6.09
CA GLN A 84 20.11 -8.79 4.97
C GLN A 84 21.54 -8.36 5.34
#